data_AF-A0A7V4AP72-F1
#
_entry.id   AF-A0A7V4AP72-F1
#
_cell.length_a   1.000
_cell.length_b   1.000
_cell.length_c   1.000
_cell.angle_alpha   90.00
_cell.angle_beta   90.00
_cell.angle_gamma   90.00
#
_symmetry.space_group_name_H-M   'P 1'
#
loop_
_entity.id
_entity.type
_entity.pdbx_description
1 polymer ?
#
loop_
_entity_poly.entity_id
_entity_poly.type
_entity_poly.pdbx_seq_one_letter_code
_entity_poly.pdbx_strand_id
1 'polypeptide(L)' 'MRVLILGATGGLGSALARRLRGEELLLSGRRAEALRALAGEVGGKAFPGDLEDELEAKALLEEAGPLD' A
#
# COMPACT_ATOMS: atom_id res chain seq x y z
N MET A 1 -13.89 2.94 -3.24
CA MET A 1 -13.23 3.10 -1.94
C MET A 1 -11.75 3.38 -2.17
N ARG A 2 -11.18 4.28 -1.37
CA ARG A 2 -9.75 4.50 -1.30
C ARG A 2 -9.19 3.74 -0.12
N VAL A 3 -8.42 2.70 -0.39
CA VAL A 3 -7.98 1.72 0.60
C VAL A 3 -6.46 1.74 0.72
N LEU A 4 -5.95 1.95 1.93
CA LEU A 4 -4.53 1.81 2.27
C LEU A 4 -4.26 0.43 2.86
N ILE A 5 -3.40 -0.35 2.21
CA ILE A 5 -2.95 -1.66 2.68
C ILE A 5 -1.53 -1.55 3.19
N LEU A 6 -1.35 -1.67 4.51
CA LEU A 6 -0.04 -1.74 5.16
C LEU A 6 0.49 -3.17 5.13
N GLY A 7 1.81 -3.34 5.01
CA GLY A 7 2.40 -4.66 4.84
C GLY A 7 1.88 -5.37 3.58
N ALA A 8 1.58 -4.61 2.52
CA ALA A 8 0.89 -5.08 1.32
C ALA A 8 1.60 -6.26 0.62
N THR A 9 2.92 -6.37 0.77
CA THR A 9 3.70 -7.45 0.15
C THR A 9 3.71 -8.75 0.99
N GLY A 10 3.14 -8.75 2.20
CA GLY A 10 2.98 -9.94 3.03
C GLY A 10 1.90 -10.89 2.51
N GLY A 11 1.75 -12.05 3.15
CA GLY A 11 0.77 -13.06 2.74
C GLY A 11 -0.67 -12.51 2.73
N LEU A 12 -1.11 -11.94 3.86
CA LEU A 12 -2.44 -11.35 3.98
C LEU A 12 -2.60 -10.08 3.15
N GLY A 13 -1.62 -9.17 3.22
CA GLY A 13 -1.68 -7.90 2.49
C GLY A 13 -1.83 -8.10 0.98
N SER A 14 -1.08 -9.06 0.40
CA SER A 14 -1.14 -9.31 -1.03
C SER A 14 -2.41 -10.06 -1.44
N ALA A 15 -2.93 -10.95 -0.59
CA ALA A 15 -4.23 -11.57 -0.79
C ALA A 15 -5.37 -10.54 -0.74
N LEU A 16 -5.32 -9.60 0.21
CA LEU A 16 -6.30 -8.53 0.34
C LEU A 16 -6.26 -7.57 -0.85
N ALA A 17 -5.06 -7.15 -1.27
CA ALA A 17 -4.87 -6.28 -2.44
C ALA A 17 -5.47 -6.90 -3.71
N ARG A 18 -5.27 -8.20 -3.93
CA ARG A 18 -5.88 -8.91 -5.06
C ARG A 18 -7.40 -9.00 -4.94
N ARG A 19 -7.92 -9.20 -3.72
CA ARG A 19 -9.36 -9.33 -3.47
C ARG A 19 -10.12 -8.01 -3.63
N LEU A 20 -9.45 -6.89 -3.37
CA LEU A 20 -9.96 -5.53 -3.50
C LEU A 20 -9.56 -4.86 -4.83
N ARG A 21 -9.08 -5.64 -5.81
CA ARG A 21 -8.77 -5.12 -7.13
C ARG A 21 -9.99 -4.41 -7.72
N GLY A 22 -9.79 -3.22 -8.26
CA GLY A 22 -10.85 -2.35 -8.80
C GLY A 22 -11.18 -1.17 -7.89
N GLU A 23 -10.77 -1.21 -6.62
CA GLU A 23 -10.77 -0.06 -5.73
C GLU A 23 -9.54 0.84 -5.98
N GLU A 24 -9.53 2.05 -5.41
CA GLU A 24 -8.34 2.90 -5.41
C GLU A 24 -7.36 2.42 -4.32
N LEU A 25 -6.45 1.52 -4.72
CA LEU A 25 -5.52 0.88 -3.80
C LEU A 25 -4.22 1.68 -3.62
N LEU A 26 -3.89 1.96 -2.37
CA LEU A 26 -2.60 2.49 -1.93
C LEU A 26 -1.91 1.37 -1.15
N LEU A 27 -0.72 0.97 -1.58
CA LEU A 27 0.00 -0.19 -1.02
C LEU A 27 1.26 0.29 -0.34
N SER A 28 1.48 -0.07 0.93
CA SER A 28 2.70 0.29 1.67
C SER A 28 3.46 -0.93 2.19
N GLY A 29 4.79 -0.78 2.24
CA GLY A 29 5.71 -1.74 2.87
C GLY A 29 7.16 -1.55 2.44
N ARG A 30 8.08 -2.14 3.19
CA ARG A 30 9.54 -1.90 3.06
C ARG A 30 10.17 -2.41 1.75
N ARG A 31 9.60 -3.45 1.13
CA ARG A 31 10.17 -4.09 -0.07
C ARG A 31 9.69 -3.40 -1.34
N ALA A 32 10.37 -2.33 -1.75
CA ALA A 32 9.95 -1.46 -2.84
C ALA A 32 9.71 -2.18 -4.18
N GLU A 33 10.56 -3.13 -4.58
CA GLU A 33 10.38 -3.86 -5.84
C GLU A 33 9.14 -4.77 -5.81
N ALA A 34 8.98 -5.57 -4.76
CA ALA A 34 7.81 -6.43 -4.59
C ALA A 34 6.52 -5.59 -4.49
N LEU A 35 6.59 -4.41 -3.89
CA LEU A 35 5.46 -3.49 -3.75
C LEU A 35 5.06 -2.90 -5.11
N ARG A 36 6.02 -2.46 -5.92
CA ARG A 36 5.78 -1.98 -7.29
C ARG A 36 5.21 -3.07 -8.19
N ALA A 37 5.71 -4.30 -8.07
CA ALA A 37 5.18 -5.44 -8.80
C ALA A 37 3.70 -5.72 -8.42
N LEU A 38 3.39 -5.77 -7.12
CA LEU A 38 2.02 -5.96 -6.65
C LEU A 38 1.11 -4.80 -7.08
N ALA A 39 1.58 -3.55 -7.00
CA ALA A 39 0.82 -2.38 -7.44
C ALA A 39 0.48 -2.47 -8.93
N GLY A 40 1.43 -2.87 -9.78
CA GLY A 40 1.18 -3.12 -11.20
C GLY A 40 0.18 -4.26 -11.45
N GLU A 41 0.23 -5.32 -10.64
CA GLU A 41 -0.70 -6.47 -10.72
C GLU A 41 -2.15 -6.03 -10.44
N VAL A 42 -2.37 -5.26 -9.37
CA VAL A 42 -3.72 -4.91 -8.89
C VAL A 42 -4.23 -3.56 -9.40
N GLY A 43 -3.40 -2.77 -10.09
CA GLY A 43 -3.74 -1.42 -10.55
C GLY A 43 -3.73 -0.36 -9.44
N GLY A 44 -2.88 -0.54 -8.42
CA GLY A 44 -2.73 0.37 -7.27
C GLY A 44 -1.48 1.27 -7.37
N LYS A 45 -1.24 2.05 -6.31
CA LYS A 45 -0.04 2.89 -6.14
C LYS A 45 0.84 2.32 -5.01
N ALA A 46 2.16 2.34 -5.21
CA ALA A 46 3.13 1.85 -4.26
C ALA A 46 3.76 3.00 -3.44
N PHE A 47 3.69 2.91 -2.12
CA PHE A 47 4.32 3.81 -1.16
C PHE A 47 5.31 3.02 -0.30
N PRO A 48 6.54 2.79 -0.80
CA PRO A 48 7.57 2.16 0.00
C PRO A 48 7.94 3.07 1.17
N GLY A 49 8.07 2.48 2.35
CA GLY A 49 8.46 3.18 3.56
C GLY A 49 8.52 2.22 4.74
N ASP A 50 9.14 2.68 5.82
CA ASP A 50 9.17 2.02 7.11
C ASP A 50 8.18 2.68 8.08
N LEU A 51 7.31 1.88 8.68
CA LEU A 51 6.34 2.38 9.65
C LEU A 51 6.91 2.42 11.07
N GLU A 52 8.12 1.91 11.28
CA GLU A 52 8.88 2.13 12.52
C GLU A 52 9.42 3.57 12.61
N ASP A 53 9.49 4.29 11.48
CA ASP A 53 9.81 5.72 11.42
C ASP A 53 8.53 6.56 11.41
N GLU A 54 8.35 7.39 12.45
CA GLU A 54 7.17 8.25 12.61
C GLU A 54 7.02 9.29 11.50
N LEU A 55 8.13 9.81 10.96
CA LEU A 55 8.12 10.79 9.87
C LEU A 55 7.69 10.13 8.56
N GLU A 56 8.18 8.93 8.28
CA GLU A 56 7.74 8.16 7.11
C GLU A 56 6.26 7.76 7.21
N ALA A 57 5.82 7.33 8.39
CA ALA A 57 4.40 7.01 8.63
C ALA A 57 3.50 8.24 8.44
N LYS A 58 3.93 9.41 8.92
CA LYS A 58 3.21 10.67 8.73
C LYS A 58 3.14 11.05 7.24
N ALA A 59 4.26 11.01 6.54
CA ALA A 59 4.32 11.32 5.11
C ALA A 59 3.40 10.39 4.28
N LEU A 60 3.36 9.10 4.63
CA LEU A 60 2.44 8.14 4.01
C LEU A 60 0.98 8.56 4.18
N LEU A 61 0.55 8.94 5.38
CA LEU A 61 -0.84 9.32 5.65
C LEU A 61 -1.22 10.64 4.98
N GLU A 62 -0.30 11.61 4.94
CA GLU A 62 -0.51 12.87 4.22
C GLU A 62 -0.70 12.63 2.71
N GLU A 63 0.12 11.79 2.11
CA GLU A 63 0.03 11.42 0.69
C GLU A 63 -1.19 10.54 0.38
N ALA A 64 -1.55 9.64 1.30
CA ALA A 64 -2.73 8.79 1.14
C ALA A 64 -4.03 9.60 1.11
N GLY A 65 -4.10 10.70 1.87
CA GLY A 65 -5.28 11.53 1.99
C GLY A 65 -6.45 10.81 2.69
N PRO A 66 -7.69 11.28 2.51
CA PRO A 66 -8.88 10.64 3.08
C PRO A 66 -9.02 9.19 2.62
N LEU A 67 -9.28 8.28 3.54
CA LEU A 67 -9.46 6.84 3.28
C LEU A 67 -10.89 6.43 3.62
N ASP A 68 -11.41 5.43 2.91
CA ASP A 68 -12.68 4.75 3.19
C ASP A 68 -12.46 3.49 4.04
#